data_AF-A0A0C1RE22-F1
#
_entry.id   AF-A0A0C1RE22-F1
#
_cell.length_a   1.000
_cell.length_b   1.000
_cell.length_c   1.000
_cell.angle_alpha   90.00
_cell.angle_beta   90.00
_cell.angle_gamma   90.00
#
_symmetry.space_group_name_H-M   'P 1'
#
loop_
_entity.id
_entity.type
_entity.pdbx_description
1 polymer ?
#
loop_
_entity_poly.entity_id
_entity_poly.type
_entity_poly.pdbx_seq_one_letter_code
_entity_poly.pdbx_strand_id
1 'polypeptide(L)'
;MECCGHDGTFAMKTEGFEASVRIGKKSFDSMSESSAEVWATDCPLAAMQFDQHADRRPMHPMSILARAYDETGFSTSVDQTKETDSKNE
;
A
#
# COMPACT_ATOMS: atom_id res chain seq x y z
N MET A 1 -3.08 3.83 -13.50
CA MET A 1 -2.14 2.78 -13.03
C MET A 1 -0.75 3.26 -13.33
N GLU A 2 0.03 3.56 -12.30
CA GLU A 2 1.38 4.12 -12.40
C GLU A 2 2.38 3.16 -11.74
N CYS A 3 3.63 3.17 -12.18
CA CYS A 3 4.70 2.31 -11.66
C CYS A 3 5.34 2.94 -10.41
N CYS A 4 5.76 2.12 -9.43
CA CYS A 4 6.50 2.61 -8.25
C CYS A 4 7.97 2.98 -8.55
N GLY A 5 8.53 2.53 -9.67
CA GLY A 5 9.87 2.91 -10.11
C GLY A 5 11.04 2.10 -9.54
N HIS A 6 10.81 1.09 -8.67
CA HIS A 6 11.91 0.34 -8.02
C HIS A 6 12.85 -0.38 -9.01
N ASP A 7 12.29 -1.02 -10.04
CA ASP A 7 13.01 -1.72 -11.13
C ASP A 7 14.22 -2.58 -10.69
N GLY A 8 13.96 -3.66 -9.95
CA GLY A 8 15.00 -4.61 -9.54
C GLY A 8 16.07 -3.95 -8.66
N THR A 9 17.33 -3.93 -9.10
CA THR A 9 18.41 -3.27 -8.36
C THR A 9 18.60 -1.81 -8.76
N PHE A 10 17.87 -1.30 -9.75
CA PHE A 10 18.04 0.07 -10.26
C PHE A 10 17.84 1.12 -9.16
N ALA A 11 16.73 1.04 -8.42
CA ALA A 11 16.47 1.95 -7.30
C ALA A 11 17.47 1.81 -6.16
N MET A 12 18.16 0.67 -6.02
CA MET A 12 19.13 0.45 -4.95
C MET A 12 20.51 1.08 -5.23
N LYS A 13 20.78 1.45 -6.50
CA LYS A 13 22.06 2.02 -6.92
C LYS A 13 22.04 3.53 -6.76
N THR A 14 23.17 4.11 -6.35
CA THR A 14 23.32 5.56 -6.19
C THR A 14 22.98 6.35 -7.47
N GLU A 15 23.29 5.78 -8.64
CA GLU A 15 23.02 6.39 -9.94
C GLU A 15 21.54 6.33 -10.32
N GLY A 16 20.80 5.32 -9.83
CA GLY A 16 19.41 5.06 -10.16
C GLY A 16 18.40 5.54 -9.11
N PHE A 17 18.83 5.72 -7.86
CA PHE A 17 17.95 6.04 -6.72
C PHE A 17 17.07 7.26 -7.01
N GLU A 18 17.65 8.42 -7.26
CA GLU A 18 16.87 9.66 -7.52
C GLU A 18 15.99 9.56 -8.77
N ALA A 19 16.42 8.82 -9.79
CA ALA A 19 15.61 8.59 -10.98
C ALA A 19 14.41 7.70 -10.68
N SER A 20 14.59 6.63 -9.89
CA SER A 20 13.54 5.72 -9.45
C SER A 20 12.46 6.46 -8.64
N VAL A 21 12.87 7.39 -7.77
CA VAL A 21 11.96 8.24 -6.99
C VAL A 21 11.11 9.10 -7.91
N ARG A 22 11.73 9.77 -8.90
CA ARG A 22 10.99 10.61 -9.86
C ARG A 22 9.99 9.81 -10.68
N ILE A 23 10.35 8.60 -11.09
CA ILE A 23 9.45 7.69 -11.83
C ILE A 23 8.27 7.28 -10.93
N GLY A 24 8.54 6.95 -9.67
CA GLY A 24 7.53 6.50 -8.71
C GLY A 24 6.60 7.59 -8.17
N LYS A 25 7.00 8.87 -8.25
CA LYS A 25 6.32 9.99 -7.60
C LYS A 25 4.81 10.02 -7.81
N LYS A 26 4.34 9.86 -9.05
CA LYS A 26 2.89 9.89 -9.35
C LYS A 26 2.12 8.76 -8.66
N SER A 27 2.75 7.60 -8.48
CA SER A 27 2.18 6.48 -7.73
C SER A 27 2.11 6.78 -6.23
N PHE A 28 3.18 7.35 -5.66
CA PHE A 28 3.24 7.69 -4.23
C PHE A 28 2.20 8.76 -3.88
N ASP A 29 2.17 9.85 -4.65
CA ASP A 29 1.24 10.97 -4.45
C ASP A 29 -0.22 10.47 -4.55
N SER A 30 -0.55 9.71 -5.61
CA SER A 30 -1.92 9.19 -5.81
C SER A 30 -2.37 8.22 -4.72
N MET A 31 -1.49 7.39 -4.19
CA MET A 31 -1.84 6.47 -3.10
C MET A 31 -2.01 7.23 -1.78
N SER A 32 -1.18 8.24 -1.54
CA SER A 32 -1.23 9.08 -0.33
C SER A 32 -2.49 9.95 -0.26
N GLU A 33 -3.06 10.31 -1.41
CA GLU A 33 -4.36 10.99 -1.49
C GLU A 33 -5.55 10.09 -1.13
N SER A 34 -5.36 8.77 -1.10
CA SER A 34 -6.42 7.84 -0.70
C SER A 34 -6.63 7.83 0.81
N SER A 35 -7.89 7.73 1.25
CA SER A 35 -8.23 7.49 2.66
C SER A 35 -8.08 6.01 3.06
N ALA A 36 -7.48 5.18 2.22
CA ALA A 36 -7.36 3.75 2.46
C ALA A 36 -6.34 3.46 3.56
N GLU A 37 -6.81 2.85 4.65
CA GLU A 37 -5.96 2.49 5.80
C GLU A 37 -5.04 1.30 5.54
N VAL A 38 -5.32 0.54 4.48
CA VAL A 38 -4.59 -0.68 4.11
C VAL A 38 -4.24 -0.61 2.64
N TRP A 39 -2.94 -0.63 2.34
CA TRP A 39 -2.43 -0.75 0.97
C TRP A 39 -1.96 -2.17 0.71
N ALA A 40 -2.09 -2.64 -0.53
CA ALA A 40 -1.75 -4.00 -0.91
C ALA A 40 -0.76 -4.02 -2.08
N THR A 41 0.26 -4.86 -1.98
CA THR A 41 1.14 -5.21 -3.13
C THR A 41 1.73 -6.60 -2.95
N ASP A 42 1.72 -7.40 -4.01
CA ASP A 42 2.35 -8.72 -4.04
C ASP A 42 3.87 -8.64 -4.31
N CYS A 43 4.35 -7.52 -4.83
CA CYS A 43 5.76 -7.30 -5.12
C CYS A 43 6.49 -6.73 -3.89
N PRO A 44 7.42 -7.49 -3.26
CA PRO A 44 8.14 -7.01 -2.08
C PRO A 44 9.03 -5.79 -2.37
N LEU A 45 9.52 -5.64 -3.61
CA LEU A 45 10.29 -4.47 -4.03
C LEU A 45 9.40 -3.22 -4.14
N ALA A 46 8.17 -3.37 -4.66
CA ALA A 46 7.22 -2.27 -4.66
C ALA A 46 6.87 -1.86 -3.22
N ALA A 47 6.63 -2.84 -2.33
CA ALA A 47 6.39 -2.55 -0.91
C ALA A 47 7.52 -1.74 -0.29
N MET A 48 8.78 -2.10 -0.57
CA MET A 48 9.95 -1.37 -0.09
C MET A 48 10.02 0.06 -0.66
N GLN A 49 9.72 0.24 -1.95
CA GLN A 49 9.75 1.57 -2.58
C GLN A 49 8.70 2.51 -1.97
N PHE A 50 7.48 2.01 -1.73
CA PHE A 50 6.44 2.79 -1.05
C PHE A 50 6.82 3.08 0.41
N ASP A 51 7.42 2.12 1.13
CA ASP A 51 7.91 2.32 2.50
C ASP A 51 8.97 3.45 2.60
N GLN A 52 9.79 3.61 1.57
CA GLN A 52 10.84 4.63 1.52
C GLN A 52 10.32 6.03 1.14
N HIS A 53 9.24 6.12 0.38
CA HIS A 53 8.84 7.36 -0.31
C HIS A 53 7.38 7.78 -0.11
N ALA A 54 6.59 6.99 0.60
CA ALA A 54 5.22 7.31 0.99
C ALA A 54 5.07 7.24 2.51
N ASP A 55 3.88 7.57 3.00
CA ASP A 55 3.52 7.56 4.42
C ASP A 55 3.14 6.17 4.95
N ARG A 56 2.95 5.20 4.05
CA ARG A 56 2.44 3.87 4.39
C ARG A 56 3.10 2.77 3.58
N ARG A 57 3.52 1.71 4.31
CA ARG A 57 4.02 0.47 3.71
C ARG A 57 2.86 -0.43 3.29
N PRO A 58 2.74 -0.79 2.00
CA PRO A 58 1.79 -1.80 1.56
C PRO A 58 2.07 -3.18 2.17
N MET A 59 1.01 -3.92 2.46
CA MET A 59 1.08 -5.31 2.92
C MET A 59 0.96 -6.29 1.75
N HIS A 60 1.54 -7.47 1.90
CA HIS A 60 1.29 -8.56 0.95
C HIS A 60 -0.18 -9.01 1.04
N PRO A 61 -0.89 -9.24 -0.09
CA PRO A 61 -2.31 -9.62 -0.07
C PRO A 61 -2.61 -10.83 0.82
N MET A 62 -1.74 -11.84 0.82
CA MET A 62 -1.91 -13.01 1.71
C MET A 62 -1.81 -12.65 3.20
N SER A 63 -1.01 -11.65 3.57
CA SER A 63 -0.93 -11.18 4.96
C SER A 63 -2.20 -10.41 5.36
N ILE A 64 -2.78 -9.66 4.42
CA ILE A 64 -4.08 -9.00 4.61
C ILE A 64 -5.16 -10.05 4.86
N LEU A 65 -5.22 -11.09 4.03
CA LEU A 65 -6.17 -12.19 4.22
C LEU A 65 -5.95 -12.89 5.56
N ALA A 66 -4.73 -13.30 5.88
CA ALA A 66 -4.44 -13.94 7.17
C ALA A 66 -4.91 -13.08 8.35
N ARG A 67 -4.67 -11.77 8.30
CA ARG A 67 -5.14 -10.79 9.29
C ARG A 67 -6.67 -10.70 9.32
N ALA A 68 -7.35 -10.78 8.18
CA ALA A 68 -8.82 -10.73 8.13
C ALA A 68 -9.50 -11.95 8.78
N TYR A 69 -8.82 -13.10 8.81
CA TYR A 69 -9.31 -14.31 9.48
C TYR A 69 -8.95 -14.37 10.99
N ASP A 70 -8.14 -13.43 11.47
CA ASP A 70 -7.86 -13.25 12.90
C ASP A 70 -8.91 -12.31 13.51
N GLU A 71 -9.57 -12.73 14.60
CA GLU A 71 -10.57 -11.94 15.32
C GLU A 71 -10.04 -10.57 15.77
N THR A 72 -8.72 -10.46 15.97
CA THR A 72 -8.03 -9.23 16.40
C THR A 72 -7.31 -8.51 15.27
N GLY A 73 -7.43 -9.02 14.03
CA GLY A 73 -6.65 -8.53 12.92
C GLY A 73 -7.03 -7.13 12.47
N PHE A 74 -8.32 -6.81 12.32
CA PHE A 74 -8.75 -5.46 11.98
C PHE A 74 -9.68 -4.89 13.06
N SER A 75 -9.64 -3.57 13.25
CA SER A 75 -10.48 -2.88 14.24
C SER A 75 -11.96 -2.89 13.88
N THR A 76 -12.27 -3.02 12.59
CA THR A 76 -13.64 -3.03 12.08
C THR A 76 -14.04 -4.46 11.74
N SER A 77 -15.07 -4.97 12.41
CA SER A 77 -15.62 -6.30 12.09
C SER A 77 -16.61 -6.23 10.92
N VAL A 78 -16.77 -7.33 10.19
CA VAL A 78 -17.71 -7.41 9.06
C VAL A 78 -19.16 -7.14 9.49
N ASP A 79 -19.53 -7.50 10.72
CA ASP A 79 -20.87 -7.26 11.25
C ASP A 79 -21.10 -5.76 11.55
N GLN A 80 -20.06 -5.04 11.97
CA GLN A 80 -20.13 -3.58 12.21
C GLN A 80 -20.22 -2.77 10.91
N THR A 81 -19.62 -3.25 9.82
CA THR A 81 -19.69 -2.58 8.51
C THR A 81 -21.14 -2.52 8.01
N LYS A 82 -21.93 -3.59 8.20
CA LYS A 82 -23.34 -3.66 7.77
C LYS A 82 -24.23 -2.61 8.44
N GLU A 83 -24.01 -2.32 9.72
CA GLU A 83 -24.78 -1.30 10.44
C GLU A 83 -24.43 0.14 10.03
N THR A 84 -23.22 0.35 9.52
CA THR A 84 -22.72 1.68 9.12
C THR A 84 -23.25 2.05 7.73
N ASP A 85 -23.32 1.08 6.82
CA ASP A 85 -23.86 1.28 5.47
C ASP A 85 -25.39 1.53 5.49
N SER A 86 -26.15 0.86 6.38
CA SER A 86 -27.60 1.08 6.53
C SER A 86 -28.03 2.38 7.21
N LYS A 87 -27.10 3.15 7.80
CA LYS A 87 -27.41 4.44 8.46
C LYS A 87 -27.09 5.67 7.60
N ASN A 88 -26.46 5.47 6.43
CA ASN A 88 -26.08 6.52 5.50
C ASN A 88 -27.00 6.58 4.26
N GLU A 89 -28.13 5.85 4.27
CA GLU A 89 -29.24 5.95 3.31
C GLU A 89 -30.41 6.80 3.88
#